data_AF-A0A9E0KVL4-F1
#
_entry.id   AF-A0A9E0KVL4-F1
#
_cell.length_a   1.000
_cell.length_b   1.000
_cell.length_c   1.000
_cell.angle_alpha   90.00
_cell.angle_beta   90.00
_cell.angle_gamma   90.00
#
_symmetry.space_group_name_H-M   'P 1'
#
loop_
_entity.id
_entity.type
_entity.pdbx_description
1 polymer ?
#
loop_
_entity_poly.entity_id
_entity_poly.type
_entity_poly.pdbx_seq_one_letter_code
_entity_poly.pdbx_strand_id
1 'polypeptide(L)'
;GIRPTQKTVVTGVEMFRKLLDQGEAGDNIGALLRGTKREDVERGQVLAKPGSITPHTKFKAEAYILTKEEGGRHTPFFTNYRPQFYFRTTDVTGMVHLPAGVEMVMPGDNIAMEVELIAPIAMTEGLRFAIREGGRTVGAGVVASIVA
;
A
#
# COMPACT_ATOMS: atom_id res chain seq x y z
N GLY A 1 -9.98 -2.91 -1.29
CA GLY A 1 -8.68 -3.61 -1.21
C GLY A 1 -8.83 -4.82 -0.31
N ILE A 2 -7.94 -5.80 -0.46
CA ILE A 2 -7.83 -7.10 0.22
C ILE A 2 -9.02 -8.02 -0.10
N ARG A 3 -10.24 -7.53 0.12
CA ARG A 3 -11.52 -8.15 -0.22
C ARG A 3 -12.25 -7.37 -1.31
N PRO A 4 -13.33 -7.95 -1.89
CA PRO A 4 -14.22 -7.24 -2.80
C PRO A 4 -14.71 -5.91 -2.23
N THR A 5 -14.81 -4.89 -3.08
CA THR A 5 -15.30 -3.57 -2.69
C THR A 5 -16.77 -3.65 -2.29
N GLN A 6 -17.11 -3.10 -1.13
CA GLN A 6 -18.48 -3.03 -0.62
C GLN A 6 -18.94 -1.57 -0.56
N LYS A 7 -20.24 -1.35 -0.77
CA LYS A 7 -20.87 -0.04 -0.57
C LYS A 7 -21.60 -0.05 0.76
N THR A 8 -21.45 1.02 1.52
CA THR A 8 -22.15 1.23 2.78
C THR A 8 -22.43 2.72 2.97
N VAL A 9 -23.22 3.05 3.99
CA VAL A 9 -23.59 4.41 4.36
C VAL A 9 -22.96 4.73 5.71
N VAL A 10 -22.23 5.84 5.80
CA VAL A 10 -21.77 6.38 7.08
C VAL A 10 -22.98 6.97 7.81
N THR A 11 -23.26 6.49 9.02
CA THR A 11 -24.39 6.94 9.85
C THR A 11 -23.97 7.73 11.08
N GLY A 12 -22.67 7.89 11.30
CA GLY A 12 -22.12 8.70 12.38
C GLY A 12 -20.61 8.83 12.25
N VAL A 13 -20.10 9.95 12.74
CA VAL A 13 -18.67 10.24 12.86
C VAL A 13 -18.39 10.58 14.31
N GLU A 14 -17.34 9.99 14.88
CA GLU A 14 -16.94 10.23 16.26
C GLU A 14 -15.45 10.52 16.39
N MET A 15 -15.09 11.34 17.36
CA MET A 15 -13.70 11.57 17.76
C MET A 15 -13.64 11.69 19.30
N PHE A 16 -12.78 10.90 19.94
CA PHE A 16 -12.60 10.90 21.40
C PHE A 16 -13.92 10.85 22.21
N ARG A 17 -14.84 9.96 21.82
CA ARG A 17 -16.19 9.79 22.42
C ARG A 17 -17.13 10.99 22.26
N LYS A 18 -16.85 11.89 21.32
CA LYS A 18 -17.76 12.97 20.92
C LYS A 18 -18.28 12.70 19.52
N LEU A 19 -19.59 12.86 19.33
CA LEU A 19 -20.21 12.84 18.02
C LEU A 19 -19.88 14.15 17.29
N LEU A 20 -19.54 14.01 16.01
CA LEU A 20 -19.26 15.12 15.11
C LEU A 20 -20.28 15.09 13.96
N ASP A 21 -20.61 16.27 13.44
CA ASP A 21 -21.47 16.39 12.26
C ASP A 21 -20.73 15.97 10.98
N GLN A 22 -19.43 16.21 10.93
CA GLN A 22 -18.53 15.84 9.84
C GLN A 22 -17.11 15.57 10.35
N GLY A 23 -16.30 14.87 9.56
CA GLY A 23 -14.85 14.74 9.79
C GLY A 23 -14.08 15.40 8.65
N GLU A 24 -12.93 15.98 8.98
CA GLU A 24 -12.09 16.70 8.03
C GLU A 24 -10.73 16.01 7.81
N ALA A 25 -10.02 16.43 6.77
CA ALA A 25 -8.70 15.88 6.47
C ALA A 25 -7.72 16.21 7.62
N GLY A 26 -7.14 15.16 8.21
CA GLY A 26 -6.25 15.27 9.38
C GLY A 26 -6.87 14.76 10.68
N ASP A 27 -8.18 14.54 10.70
CA ASP A 27 -8.89 14.04 11.88
C ASP A 27 -8.70 12.53 12.09
N ASN A 28 -8.46 12.15 13.35
CA ASN A 28 -8.47 10.75 13.77
C ASN A 28 -9.87 10.35 14.25
N ILE A 29 -10.71 9.89 13.32
CA ILE A 29 -12.12 9.57 13.60
C ILE A 29 -12.42 8.07 13.70
N GLY A 30 -13.54 7.75 14.33
CA GLY A 30 -14.33 6.55 14.08
C GLY A 30 -15.49 6.86 13.12
N ALA A 31 -15.76 5.97 12.16
CA ALA A 31 -16.89 6.07 11.25
C ALA A 31 -17.85 4.89 11.47
N LEU A 32 -19.10 5.18 11.80
CA LEU A 32 -20.14 4.16 11.97
C LEU A 32 -20.71 3.80 10.59
N LEU A 33 -20.59 2.52 10.22
CA LEU A 33 -21.00 2.01 8.91
C LEU A 33 -22.28 1.19 9.03
N ARG A 34 -23.31 1.55 8.26
CA ARG A 34 -24.61 0.88 8.31
C ARG A 34 -24.50 -0.59 7.88
N GLY A 35 -24.89 -1.49 8.76
CA GLY A 35 -25.00 -2.92 8.44
C GLY A 35 -23.67 -3.63 8.20
N THR A 36 -22.54 -2.99 8.52
CA THR A 36 -21.21 -3.57 8.39
C THR A 36 -20.77 -4.14 9.74
N LYS A 37 -20.44 -5.43 9.78
CA LYS A 37 -19.93 -6.07 10.98
C LYS A 37 -18.43 -5.90 11.10
N ARG A 38 -17.88 -6.18 12.29
CA ARG A 38 -16.45 -6.05 12.55
C ARG A 38 -15.61 -6.98 11.66
N GLU A 39 -16.12 -8.17 11.38
CA GLU A 39 -15.50 -9.19 10.53
C GLU A 39 -15.54 -8.87 9.02
N ASP A 40 -16.38 -7.92 8.61
CA ASP A 40 -16.52 -7.48 7.21
C ASP A 40 -15.46 -6.45 6.80
N VAL A 41 -14.77 -5.86 7.79
CA VAL A 41 -13.74 -4.85 7.62
C VAL A 41 -12.41 -5.31 8.21
N GLU A 42 -11.31 -5.01 7.52
CA GLU A 42 -9.98 -5.32 8.01
C GLU A 42 -8.97 -4.22 7.70
N ARG A 43 -7.89 -4.20 8.49
CA ARG A 43 -6.82 -3.22 8.35
C ARG A 43 -6.17 -3.34 6.97
N GLY A 44 -5.98 -2.20 6.31
CA GLY A 44 -5.50 -2.13 4.92
C GLY A 44 -6.59 -1.83 3.89
N GLN A 45 -7.85 -1.93 4.28
CA GLN A 45 -8.96 -1.36 3.52
C GLN A 45 -9.05 0.16 3.74
N VAL A 46 -9.75 0.84 2.83
CA VAL A 46 -9.96 2.29 2.88
C VAL A 46 -11.44 2.60 2.72
N LEU A 47 -11.92 3.61 3.44
CA LEU A 47 -13.18 4.29 3.13
C LEU A 47 -12.87 5.39 2.12
N ALA A 48 -13.63 5.44 1.04
CA ALA A 48 -13.43 6.40 -0.04
C ALA A 48 -14.77 6.80 -0.66
N LYS A 49 -14.79 7.96 -1.30
CA LYS A 49 -15.93 8.38 -2.13
C LYS A 49 -16.17 7.30 -3.20
N PRO A 50 -17.43 6.87 -3.44
CA PRO A 50 -17.71 5.86 -4.45
C PRO A 50 -17.11 6.22 -5.81
N GLY A 51 -16.33 5.30 -6.38
CA GLY A 51 -15.68 5.46 -7.68
C GLY A 51 -14.41 6.32 -7.69
N SER A 52 -13.97 6.89 -6.56
CA SER A 52 -12.78 7.75 -6.54
C SER A 52 -11.46 6.99 -6.48
N ILE A 53 -11.48 5.71 -6.10
CA ILE A 53 -10.30 4.84 -6.03
C ILE A 53 -10.72 3.40 -6.26
N THR A 54 -9.90 2.66 -6.99
CA THR A 54 -10.12 1.25 -7.30
C THR A 54 -8.99 0.38 -6.74
N PRO A 55 -9.30 -0.89 -6.39
CA PRO A 55 -8.28 -1.85 -6.00
C PRO A 55 -7.49 -2.37 -7.21
N HIS A 56 -6.17 -2.51 -7.08
CA HIS A 56 -5.27 -3.04 -8.11
C HIS A 56 -4.26 -4.01 -7.51
N THR A 57 -3.79 -4.96 -8.32
CA THR A 57 -2.72 -5.89 -7.95
C THR A 57 -1.42 -5.61 -8.69
N LYS A 58 -1.47 -4.98 -9.87
CA LYS A 58 -0.30 -4.70 -10.70
C LYS A 58 -0.06 -3.21 -10.86
N PHE A 59 1.18 -2.80 -10.70
CA PHE A 59 1.60 -1.41 -10.89
C PHE A 59 3.07 -1.32 -11.25
N LYS A 60 3.44 -0.23 -11.92
CA LYS A 60 4.84 0.19 -12.09
C LYS A 60 5.20 1.20 -11.01
N ALA A 61 6.43 1.15 -10.53
CA ALA A 61 6.91 2.04 -9.48
C ALA A 61 8.36 2.45 -9.71
N GLU A 62 8.70 3.61 -9.16
CA GLU A 62 10.07 4.02 -8.92
C GLU A 62 10.37 3.79 -7.44
N ALA A 63 11.49 3.12 -7.15
CA ALA A 63 11.88 2.84 -5.77
C ALA A 63 13.38 3.07 -5.52
N TYR A 64 13.66 3.65 -4.36
CA TYR A 64 14.98 3.73 -3.76
C TYR A 64 15.17 2.54 -2.80
N ILE A 65 16.27 1.80 -2.95
CA ILE A 65 16.62 0.69 -2.08
C ILE A 65 17.59 1.20 -1.02
N LEU A 66 17.24 1.04 0.26
CA LEU A 66 18.05 1.54 1.36
C LEU A 66 19.41 0.84 1.40
N THR A 67 20.46 1.63 1.62
CA THR A 67 21.81 1.15 1.90
C THR A 67 21.87 0.39 3.23
N LYS A 68 22.97 -0.30 3.46
CA LYS A 68 23.23 -0.99 4.74
C LYS A 68 23.25 0.01 5.91
N GLU A 69 23.84 1.18 5.70
CA GLU A 69 24.01 2.25 6.69
C GLU A 69 22.65 2.86 7.09
N GLU A 70 21.70 2.87 6.17
CA GLU A 70 20.31 3.25 6.41
C GLU A 70 19.46 2.13 7.05
N GLY A 71 20.07 0.99 7.37
CA GLY A 71 19.38 -0.17 7.96
C GLY A 71 18.67 -1.06 6.95
N GLY A 72 19.00 -0.91 5.66
CA GLY A 72 18.46 -1.69 4.56
C GLY A 72 19.14 -3.05 4.36
N ARG A 73 19.29 -3.46 3.09
CA ARG A 73 19.87 -4.76 2.74
C ARG A 73 21.39 -4.70 2.73
N HIS A 74 22.02 -5.84 3.01
CA HIS A 74 23.46 -6.04 2.84
C HIS A 74 23.81 -6.60 1.45
N THR A 75 22.87 -7.34 0.84
CA THR A 75 23.06 -8.06 -0.41
C THR A 75 22.04 -7.60 -1.45
N PRO A 76 22.38 -7.71 -2.74
CA PRO A 76 21.44 -7.41 -3.81
C PRO A 76 20.19 -8.30 -3.77
N PHE A 77 19.19 -7.93 -4.55
CA PHE A 77 18.08 -8.81 -4.90
C PHE A 77 17.90 -8.87 -6.42
N PHE A 78 17.19 -9.90 -6.86
CA PHE A 78 16.99 -10.24 -8.27
C PHE A 78 15.51 -10.14 -8.63
N THR A 79 15.18 -10.30 -9.91
CA THR A 79 13.78 -10.50 -10.33
C THR A 79 13.16 -11.69 -9.59
N ASN A 80 11.84 -11.67 -9.41
CA ASN A 80 11.08 -12.58 -8.54
C ASN A 80 11.35 -12.44 -7.03
N TYR A 81 12.03 -11.37 -6.60
CA TYR A 81 12.09 -11.02 -5.17
C TYR A 81 10.68 -10.79 -4.62
N ARG A 82 10.38 -11.36 -3.43
CA ARG A 82 9.04 -11.34 -2.82
C ARG A 82 8.98 -10.67 -1.44
N PRO A 83 9.18 -9.34 -1.36
CA PRO A 83 9.06 -8.61 -0.10
C PRO A 83 7.59 -8.34 0.26
N GLN A 84 7.40 -7.70 1.41
CA GLN A 84 6.15 -7.06 1.80
C GLN A 84 6.14 -5.61 1.35
N PHE A 85 5.05 -5.16 0.74
CA PHE A 85 4.81 -3.76 0.38
C PHE A 85 3.86 -3.14 1.39
N TYR A 86 4.34 -2.13 2.11
CA TYR A 86 3.56 -1.41 3.10
C TYR A 86 2.83 -0.24 2.46
N PHE A 87 1.51 -0.39 2.32
CA PHE A 87 0.61 0.66 1.82
C PHE A 87 -0.24 1.18 2.96
N ARG A 88 0.01 2.44 3.35
CA ARG A 88 -0.68 3.20 4.41
C ARG A 88 -0.66 2.48 5.76
N THR A 89 -1.50 1.46 5.92
CA THR A 89 -1.72 0.73 7.17
C THR A 89 -1.44 -0.76 7.08
N THR A 90 -1.14 -1.33 5.92
CA THR A 90 -1.02 -2.79 5.78
C THR A 90 0.19 -3.21 4.96
N ASP A 91 0.72 -4.39 5.28
CA ASP A 91 1.73 -5.10 4.52
C ASP A 91 1.05 -6.09 3.57
N VAL A 92 1.38 -6.04 2.28
CA VAL A 92 0.95 -7.04 1.29
C VAL A 92 2.16 -7.58 0.56
N THR A 93 2.32 -8.90 0.55
CA THR A 93 3.38 -9.54 -0.23
C THR A 93 3.19 -9.26 -1.71
N GLY A 94 4.27 -8.93 -2.40
CA GLY A 94 4.27 -8.75 -3.85
C GLY A 94 5.51 -9.35 -4.48
N MET A 95 5.45 -9.60 -5.78
CA MET A 95 6.58 -10.04 -6.58
C MET A 95 7.13 -8.87 -7.39
N VAL A 96 8.44 -8.69 -7.37
CA VAL A 96 9.16 -7.68 -8.15
C VAL A 96 9.60 -8.26 -9.48
N HIS A 97 9.29 -7.54 -10.56
CA HIS A 97 9.80 -7.78 -11.91
C HIS A 97 10.71 -6.61 -12.30
N LEU A 98 11.99 -6.93 -12.50
CA LEU A 98 12.99 -5.95 -12.92
C LEU A 98 12.89 -5.66 -14.44
N PRO A 99 13.30 -4.47 -14.89
CA PRO A 99 13.37 -4.14 -16.32
C PRO A 99 14.28 -5.11 -17.08
N ALA A 100 14.02 -5.27 -18.37
CA ALA A 100 14.86 -6.11 -19.24
C ALA A 100 16.32 -5.61 -19.21
N GLY A 101 17.26 -6.53 -19.05
CA GLY A 101 18.69 -6.23 -18.94
C GLY A 101 19.18 -5.87 -17.54
N VAL A 102 18.28 -5.72 -16.55
CA VAL A 102 18.65 -5.52 -15.14
C VAL A 102 18.60 -6.86 -14.42
N GLU A 103 19.76 -7.44 -14.15
CA GLU A 103 19.85 -8.74 -13.48
C GLU A 103 19.61 -8.63 -11.97
N MET A 104 20.15 -7.58 -11.35
CA MET A 104 20.10 -7.38 -9.91
C MET A 104 20.04 -5.90 -9.53
N VAL A 105 19.56 -5.63 -8.31
CA VAL A 105 19.49 -4.28 -7.73
C VAL A 105 20.33 -4.25 -6.46
N MET A 106 21.22 -3.27 -6.36
CA MET A 106 22.10 -3.08 -5.21
C MET A 106 21.44 -2.17 -4.15
N PRO A 107 21.79 -2.35 -2.86
CA PRO A 107 21.48 -1.35 -1.84
C PRO A 107 22.05 0.03 -2.22
N GLY A 108 21.23 1.07 -2.19
CA GLY A 108 21.56 2.43 -2.64
C GLY A 108 21.05 2.78 -4.05
N ASP A 109 20.56 1.81 -4.82
CA ASP A 109 20.06 2.07 -6.17
C ASP A 109 18.67 2.71 -6.17
N ASN A 110 18.42 3.51 -7.21
CA ASN A 110 17.08 3.91 -7.63
C ASN A 110 16.71 3.12 -8.87
N ILE A 111 15.55 2.45 -8.86
CA ILE A 111 15.15 1.55 -9.94
C ILE A 111 13.65 1.63 -10.23
N ALA A 112 13.33 1.61 -11.52
CA ALA A 112 11.99 1.36 -12.01
C ALA A 112 11.68 -0.14 -11.93
N MET A 113 10.52 -0.52 -11.39
CA MET A 113 10.11 -1.92 -11.28
C MET A 113 8.61 -2.10 -11.54
N GLU A 114 8.23 -3.28 -12.01
CA GLU A 114 6.84 -3.73 -12.00
C GLU A 114 6.61 -4.62 -10.77
N VAL A 115 5.47 -4.44 -10.11
CA VAL A 115 5.11 -5.17 -8.89
C VAL A 115 3.75 -5.84 -9.08
N GLU A 116 3.69 -7.12 -8.73
CA GLU A 116 2.46 -7.90 -8.67
C GLU A 116 2.15 -8.32 -7.22
N LEU A 117 1.11 -7.73 -6.63
CA LEU A 117 0.65 -8.01 -5.27
C LEU A 117 -0.23 -9.28 -5.22
N ILE A 118 -0.09 -10.05 -4.14
CA ILE A 118 -0.93 -11.25 -3.93
C ILE A 118 -2.39 -10.91 -3.58
N ALA A 119 -2.65 -9.67 -3.17
CA ALA A 119 -3.98 -9.18 -2.81
C ALA A 119 -4.17 -7.75 -3.33
N PRO A 120 -5.39 -7.39 -3.76
CA PRO A 120 -5.65 -6.08 -4.34
C PRO A 120 -5.49 -4.95 -3.31
N ILE A 121 -4.83 -3.85 -3.65
CA ILE A 121 -4.73 -2.66 -2.80
C ILE A 121 -5.36 -1.45 -3.49
N ALA A 122 -6.08 -0.64 -2.70
CA ALA A 122 -6.64 0.61 -3.18
C ALA A 122 -5.50 1.63 -3.38
N MET A 123 -5.18 1.91 -4.63
CA MET A 123 -4.03 2.74 -5.00
C MET A 123 -4.36 3.71 -6.13
N THR A 124 -3.57 4.77 -6.21
CA THR A 124 -3.56 5.78 -7.28
C THR A 124 -2.11 6.06 -7.65
N GLU A 125 -1.88 6.62 -8.82
CA GLU A 125 -0.57 7.16 -9.18
C GLU A 125 -0.10 8.19 -8.14
N GLY A 126 1.21 8.23 -7.88
CA GLY A 126 1.82 9.07 -6.84
C GLY A 126 1.69 8.52 -5.42
N LEU A 127 0.97 7.41 -5.19
CA LEU A 127 0.89 6.80 -3.86
C LEU A 127 2.26 6.27 -3.43
N ARG A 128 2.75 6.75 -2.28
CA ARG A 128 3.99 6.28 -1.67
C ARG A 128 3.78 4.97 -0.91
N PHE A 129 4.79 4.12 -0.91
CA PHE A 129 4.84 2.86 -0.16
C PHE A 129 6.25 2.59 0.36
N ALA A 130 6.36 1.68 1.31
CA ALA A 130 7.64 1.14 1.75
C ALA A 130 7.78 -0.33 1.35
N ILE A 131 9.00 -0.76 1.05
CA ILE A 131 9.33 -2.17 0.82
C ILE A 131 9.93 -2.70 2.12
N ARG A 132 9.42 -3.83 2.60
CA ARG A 132 9.77 -4.39 3.91
C ARG A 132 10.11 -5.87 3.82
N GLU A 133 11.07 -6.28 4.65
CA GLU A 133 11.48 -7.67 4.82
C GLU A 133 11.64 -7.95 6.32
N GLY A 134 10.99 -9.00 6.84
CA GLY A 134 11.05 -9.34 8.26
C GLY A 134 10.62 -8.19 9.19
N GLY A 135 9.71 -7.32 8.74
CA GLY A 135 9.25 -6.14 9.47
C GLY A 135 10.18 -4.92 9.40
N ARG A 136 11.35 -5.01 8.75
CA ARG A 136 12.28 -3.89 8.54
C ARG A 136 12.07 -3.25 7.18
N THR A 137 12.17 -1.92 7.10
CA THR A 137 12.13 -1.20 5.83
C THR A 137 13.45 -1.39 5.10
N VAL A 138 13.37 -1.82 3.84
CA VAL A 138 14.52 -2.05 2.95
C VAL A 138 14.48 -1.18 1.70
N GLY A 139 13.38 -0.47 1.46
CA GLY A 139 13.24 0.47 0.36
C GLY A 139 12.02 1.37 0.51
N ALA A 140 11.99 2.43 -0.27
CA ALA A 140 10.88 3.37 -0.35
C ALA A 140 10.54 3.61 -1.82
N GLY A 141 9.26 3.63 -2.16
CA GLY A 141 8.83 3.77 -3.54
C GLY A 141 7.57 4.60 -3.71
N VAL A 142 7.28 4.91 -4.97
CA VAL A 142 6.09 5.62 -5.42
C VAL A 142 5.48 4.89 -6.59
N VAL A 143 4.15 4.74 -6.58
CA VAL A 143 3.40 4.19 -7.72
C VAL A 143 3.52 5.16 -8.88
N ALA A 144 4.19 4.75 -9.96
CA ALA A 144 4.38 5.54 -11.17
C ALA A 144 3.17 5.43 -12.10
N SER A 145 2.67 4.21 -12.33
CA SER A 145 1.47 3.97 -13.14
C SER A 145 0.77 2.68 -12.72
N ILE A 146 -0.55 2.63 -12.83
CA ILE A 146 -1.33 1.41 -12.56
C ILE A 146 -1.43 0.56 -13.82
N VAL A 147 -1.22 -0.76 -13.69
CA VAL A 147 -1.37 -1.72 -14.79
C VAL A 147 -2.73 -2.40 -14.62
N ALA A 148 -3.57 -2.31 -15.64
CA ALA A 148 -4.94 -2.86 -15.64
C ALA A 148 -4.95 -4.38 -15.81
#